data_AF-A0A9E5NRQ1-F1
#
_entry.id   AF-A0A9E5NRQ1-F1
#
_cell.length_a   1.000
_cell.length_b   1.000
_cell.length_c   1.000
_cell.angle_alpha   90.00
_cell.angle_beta   90.00
_cell.angle_gamma   90.00
#
_symmetry.space_group_name_H-M   'P 1'
#
loop_
_entity.id
_entity.type
_entity.pdbx_description
1 polymer ?
#
loop_
_entity_poly.entity_id
_entity_poly.type
_entity_poly.pdbx_seq_one_letter_code
_entity_poly.pdbx_strand_id
1 'polypeptide(L)'
;MEELFSDLPQAIGNSRAIAEECDVDLNFSAHRLPPFELPPGETASSYLRRLCLEGVGRKYESVTEKVLRQLDHELEVIERTQLAEYFLIVWDICRYAHERGIPAQGRGSAANSVVAYLLDITRVDPIAHNLLFERFLSEEANTMPDIDVDFSTDHREEVIQYVYDKYGEEHTAMVCNVVTFRARSAVRDVGKALGFPLPLLDQAAKALDTRKASAVEDELERVN
;
A
#
# COMPACT_ATOMS: atom_id res chain seq x y z
N MET A 1 -22.54 16.42 -31.96
CA MET A 1 -23.46 16.94 -30.93
C MET A 1 -24.25 18.13 -31.43
N GLU A 2 -23.63 19.11 -32.10
CA GLU A 2 -24.32 20.30 -32.66
C GLU A 2 -25.47 19.98 -33.62
N GLU A 3 -25.29 19.03 -34.54
CA GLU A 3 -26.38 18.61 -35.45
C GLU A 3 -27.57 17.96 -34.70
N LEU A 4 -27.28 17.17 -33.66
CA LEU A 4 -28.30 16.48 -32.85
C LEU A 4 -29.12 17.42 -31.96
N PHE A 5 -28.57 18.59 -31.60
CA PHE A 5 -29.21 19.61 -30.76
C PHE A 5 -29.41 20.92 -31.54
N SER A 6 -29.62 20.83 -32.86
CA SER A 6 -29.79 21.99 -33.73
C SER A 6 -31.04 22.82 -33.41
N ASP A 7 -32.06 22.20 -32.82
CA ASP A 7 -33.27 22.83 -32.27
C ASP A 7 -33.06 23.47 -30.89
N LEU A 8 -31.95 23.17 -30.21
CA LEU A 8 -31.63 23.66 -28.87
C LEU A 8 -30.12 23.97 -28.68
N PRO A 9 -29.53 24.92 -29.43
CA PRO A 9 -28.08 25.18 -29.40
C PRO A 9 -27.52 25.51 -28.01
N GLN A 10 -28.33 26.11 -27.14
CA GLN A 10 -27.96 26.43 -25.76
C GLN A 10 -27.66 25.19 -24.91
N ALA A 11 -28.15 24.00 -25.28
CA ALA A 11 -27.85 22.78 -24.54
C ALA A 11 -26.34 22.49 -24.52
N ILE A 12 -25.66 22.73 -25.64
CA ILE A 12 -24.21 22.54 -25.77
C ILE A 12 -23.48 23.65 -25.02
N GLY A 13 -23.92 24.90 -25.20
CA GLY A 13 -23.36 26.06 -24.49
C GLY A 13 -23.42 25.88 -22.96
N ASN A 14 -24.55 25.43 -22.44
CA ASN A 14 -24.74 25.21 -21.01
C ASN A 14 -23.89 24.05 -20.48
N SER A 15 -23.71 22.96 -21.24
CA SER A 15 -22.80 21.88 -20.80
C SER A 15 -21.36 22.36 -20.64
N ARG A 16 -20.92 23.26 -21.53
CA ARG A 16 -19.59 23.86 -21.46
C ARG A 16 -19.49 24.84 -20.29
N ALA A 17 -20.51 25.69 -20.09
CA ALA A 17 -20.55 26.61 -18.96
C ALA A 17 -20.46 25.87 -17.62
N ILE A 18 -21.22 24.77 -17.45
CA ILE A 18 -21.12 23.93 -16.25
C ILE A 18 -19.71 23.34 -16.10
N ALA A 19 -19.11 22.83 -17.17
CA ALA A 19 -17.76 22.27 -17.11
C ALA A 19 -16.70 23.33 -16.75
N GLU A 20 -16.85 24.56 -17.23
CA GLU A 20 -15.97 25.70 -16.90
C GLU A 20 -16.15 26.18 -15.45
N GLU A 21 -17.31 25.96 -14.83
CA GLU A 21 -17.57 26.22 -13.41
C GLU A 21 -17.08 25.11 -12.47
N CYS A 22 -16.78 23.91 -13.01
CA CYS A 22 -16.32 22.77 -12.20
C CYS A 22 -14.80 22.84 -11.97
N ASP A 23 -14.39 23.38 -10.82
CA ASP A 23 -12.99 23.34 -10.34
C ASP A 23 -12.88 22.44 -9.11
N VAL A 24 -12.33 21.23 -9.29
CA VAL A 24 -12.18 20.21 -8.23
C VAL A 24 -10.73 19.78 -8.14
N ASP A 25 -10.08 20.11 -7.01
CA ASP A 25 -8.76 19.59 -6.66
C ASP A 25 -8.89 18.50 -5.59
N LEU A 26 -8.49 17.27 -5.95
CA LEU A 26 -8.52 16.11 -5.07
C LEU A 26 -7.25 15.99 -4.19
N ASN A 27 -6.21 16.80 -4.42
CA ASN A 27 -4.95 16.83 -3.68
C ASN A 27 -4.38 15.44 -3.33
N PHE A 28 -3.74 14.79 -4.29
CA PHE A 28 -3.14 13.46 -4.12
C PHE A 28 -1.76 13.46 -3.43
N SER A 29 -1.21 14.62 -3.07
CA SER A 29 0.11 14.72 -2.42
C SER A 29 0.04 14.87 -0.91
N ALA A 30 -1.11 15.27 -0.35
CA ALA A 30 -1.28 15.40 1.09
C ALA A 30 -1.38 14.03 1.77
N HIS A 31 -0.42 13.71 2.63
CA HIS A 31 -0.49 12.56 3.52
C HIS A 31 -1.21 12.95 4.82
N ARG A 32 -2.18 12.14 5.24
CA ARG A 32 -2.92 12.32 6.49
C ARG A 32 -2.80 11.04 7.30
N LEU A 33 -1.95 11.05 8.31
CA LEU A 33 -1.82 9.94 9.25
C LEU A 33 -2.89 10.08 10.33
N PRO A 34 -3.50 8.97 10.79
CA PRO A 34 -4.35 9.03 11.98
C PRO A 34 -3.50 9.40 13.20
N PRO A 35 -4.04 10.16 14.17
CA PRO A 35 -3.30 10.51 15.36
C PRO A 35 -2.96 9.25 16.17
N PHE A 36 -1.78 9.24 16.78
CA PHE A 36 -1.36 8.16 17.68
C PHE A 36 -1.49 8.62 19.15
N GLU A 37 -2.08 7.78 20.00
CA GLU A 37 -2.19 8.08 21.44
C GLU A 37 -0.81 7.98 22.10
N LEU A 38 -0.32 9.11 22.61
CA LEU A 38 0.99 9.22 23.25
C LEU A 38 0.87 9.38 24.77
N PRO A 39 1.85 8.89 25.55
CA PRO A 39 1.94 9.20 26.97
C PRO A 39 2.01 10.72 27.22
N PRO A 40 1.53 11.20 28.39
CA PRO A 40 1.57 12.62 28.72
C PRO A 40 2.99 13.19 28.64
N GLY A 41 3.16 14.25 27.84
CA GLY A 41 4.43 14.95 27.68
C GLY A 41 5.39 14.37 26.64
N GLU A 42 5.01 13.30 25.92
CA GLU A 42 5.80 12.74 24.83
C GLU A 42 5.34 13.24 23.46
N THR A 43 6.29 13.43 22.53
CA THR A 43 6.06 13.54 21.09
C THR A 43 6.21 12.16 20.43
N ALA A 44 5.65 11.98 19.22
CA ALA A 44 5.80 10.74 18.46
C ALA A 44 7.28 10.36 18.26
N SER A 45 8.14 11.33 17.91
CA SER A 45 9.59 11.11 17.77
C SER A 45 10.25 10.67 19.08
N SER A 46 9.89 11.30 20.22
CA SER A 46 10.44 10.93 21.53
C SER A 46 10.01 9.53 21.98
N TYR A 47 8.75 9.18 21.74
CA TYR A 47 8.18 7.87 22.09
C TYR A 47 8.77 6.77 21.21
N LEU A 48 8.87 7.01 19.90
CA LEU A 48 9.53 6.11 18.95
C LEU A 48 10.99 5.86 19.35
N ARG A 49 11.75 6.91 19.68
CA ARG A 49 13.13 6.78 20.15
C ARG A 49 13.20 5.92 21.42
N ARG A 50 12.32 6.14 22.39
CA ARG A 50 12.27 5.33 23.62
C ARG A 50 12.03 3.86 23.33
N LEU A 51 11.04 3.54 22.48
CA LEU A 51 10.76 2.16 22.06
C LEU A 51 11.95 1.50 21.35
N CYS A 52 12.64 2.24 20.49
CA CYS A 52 13.84 1.72 19.82
C CYS A 52 14.97 1.43 20.81
N LEU A 53 15.22 2.32 21.78
CA LEU A 53 16.24 2.10 22.81
C LEU A 53 15.94 0.86 23.67
N GLU A 54 14.67 0.65 24.03
CA GLU A 54 14.22 -0.59 24.68
C GLU A 54 14.42 -1.81 23.79
N GLY A 55 14.07 -1.69 22.50
CA GLY A 55 14.28 -2.73 21.50
C GLY A 55 15.75 -3.11 21.32
N VAL A 56 16.67 -2.15 21.36
CA VAL A 56 18.11 -2.38 21.20
C VAL A 56 18.61 -3.35 22.27
N GLY A 57 18.22 -3.12 23.53
CA GLY A 57 18.59 -3.99 24.65
C GLY A 57 17.99 -5.41 24.56
N ARG A 58 16.87 -5.58 23.84
CA ARG A 58 16.26 -6.91 23.61
C ARG A 58 16.87 -7.65 22.42
N LYS A 59 17.27 -6.94 21.37
CA LYS A 59 17.66 -7.50 20.07
C LYS A 59 19.17 -7.74 19.93
N TYR A 60 19.99 -6.97 20.64
CA TYR A 60 21.44 -7.05 20.54
C TYR A 60 22.05 -7.45 21.89
N GLU A 61 22.79 -8.56 21.93
CA GLU A 61 23.53 -9.00 23.12
C GLU A 61 24.62 -7.98 23.52
N SER A 62 25.28 -7.39 22.52
CA SER A 62 26.26 -6.33 22.69
C SER A 62 25.96 -5.19 21.72
N VAL A 63 25.58 -4.03 22.26
CA VAL A 63 25.28 -2.85 21.46
C VAL A 63 26.58 -2.26 20.94
N THR A 64 26.78 -2.33 19.62
CA THR A 64 27.96 -1.76 18.97
C THR A 64 27.72 -0.30 18.57
N GLU A 65 28.79 0.45 18.40
CA GLU A 65 28.72 1.83 17.91
C GLU A 65 28.07 1.91 16.52
N LYS A 66 28.26 0.89 15.67
CA LYS A 66 27.60 0.80 14.35
C LYS A 66 26.07 0.79 14.49
N VAL A 67 25.54 0.06 15.47
CA VAL A 67 24.09 -0.02 15.74
C VAL A 67 23.56 1.33 16.20
N LEU A 68 24.22 1.97 17.17
CA LEU A 68 23.77 3.26 17.70
C LEU A 68 23.80 4.36 16.63
N ARG A 69 24.90 4.45 15.85
CA ARG A 69 25.01 5.44 14.78
C ARG A 69 23.93 5.25 13.71
N GLN A 70 23.65 4.01 13.31
CA GLN A 70 22.58 3.73 12.35
C GLN A 70 21.21 4.09 12.92
N LEU A 71 20.94 3.72 14.17
CA LEU A 71 19.67 4.05 14.83
C LEU A 71 19.45 5.57 14.93
N ASP A 72 20.46 6.32 15.35
CA ASP A 72 20.36 7.78 15.46
C ASP A 72 20.11 8.43 14.09
N HIS A 73 20.82 8.00 13.05
CA HIS A 73 20.60 8.47 11.67
C HIS A 73 19.17 8.19 11.19
N GLU A 74 18.67 6.96 11.37
CA GLU A 74 17.31 6.62 10.96
C GLU A 74 16.25 7.43 11.71
N LEU A 75 16.39 7.58 13.03
CA LEU A 75 15.46 8.38 13.85
C LEU A 75 15.47 9.86 13.42
N GLU A 76 16.63 10.44 13.10
CA GLU A 76 16.72 11.82 12.60
C GLU A 76 16.05 11.99 11.24
N VAL A 77 16.18 11.02 10.33
CA VAL A 77 15.49 11.05 9.03
C VAL A 77 13.97 10.91 9.23
N ILE A 78 13.52 9.99 10.09
CA ILE A 78 12.09 9.77 10.39
C ILE A 78 11.46 11.02 11.01
N GLU A 79 12.18 11.69 11.91
CA GLU A 79 11.72 12.95 12.52
C GLU A 79 11.61 14.07 11.49
N ARG A 80 12.63 14.28 10.64
CA ARG A 80 12.61 15.30 9.59
C ARG A 80 11.54 15.06 8.52
N THR A 81 11.26 13.80 8.21
CA THR A 81 10.20 13.40 7.27
C THR A 81 8.81 13.34 7.93
N GLN A 82 8.69 13.59 9.23
CA GLN A 82 7.44 13.59 9.99
C GLN A 82 6.69 12.25 9.92
N LEU A 83 7.44 11.13 9.86
CA LEU A 83 6.89 9.78 9.75
C LEU A 83 6.89 9.00 11.06
N ALA A 84 7.22 9.63 12.19
CA ALA A 84 7.27 8.95 13.47
C ALA A 84 5.93 8.27 13.83
N GLU A 85 4.80 8.95 13.62
CA GLU A 85 3.47 8.38 13.85
C GLU A 85 3.18 7.17 12.96
N TYR A 86 3.64 7.19 11.70
CA TYR A 86 3.48 6.07 10.79
C TYR A 86 4.16 4.81 11.33
N PHE A 87 5.39 4.93 11.83
CA PHE A 87 6.09 3.83 12.48
C PHE A 87 5.37 3.34 13.74
N LEU A 88 4.82 4.25 14.55
CA LEU A 88 4.08 3.89 15.76
C LEU A 88 2.78 3.14 15.46
N ILE A 89 2.05 3.57 14.42
CA ILE A 89 0.84 2.88 13.94
C ILE A 89 1.18 1.44 13.53
N VAL A 90 2.20 1.27 12.68
CA VAL A 90 2.59 -0.07 12.20
C VAL A 90 3.14 -0.93 13.34
N TRP A 91 3.98 -0.36 14.20
CA TRP A 91 4.49 -1.03 15.40
C TRP A 91 3.35 -1.54 16.27
N ASP A 92 2.33 -0.73 16.49
CA ASP A 92 1.22 -1.11 17.36
C ASP A 92 0.35 -2.24 16.78
N ILE A 93 0.13 -2.24 15.46
CA ILE A 93 -0.56 -3.35 14.77
C ILE A 93 0.28 -4.63 14.89
N CYS A 94 1.60 -4.55 14.67
CA CYS A 94 2.51 -5.68 14.84
C CYS A 94 2.56 -6.16 16.31
N ARG A 95 2.61 -5.24 17.28
CA ARG A 95 2.58 -5.53 18.71
C ARG A 95 1.32 -6.30 19.08
N TYR A 96 0.15 -5.83 18.62
CA TYR A 96 -1.13 -6.51 18.84
C TYR A 96 -1.10 -7.96 18.34
N ALA A 97 -0.59 -8.18 17.13
CA ALA A 97 -0.43 -9.52 16.56
C ALA A 97 0.50 -10.39 17.39
N HIS A 98 1.68 -9.88 17.77
CA HIS A 98 2.66 -10.62 18.57
C HIS A 98 2.13 -10.99 19.97
N GLU A 99 1.44 -10.09 20.66
CA GLU A 99 0.84 -10.34 21.97
C GLU A 99 -0.21 -11.47 21.96
N ARG A 100 -0.82 -11.74 20.79
CA ARG A 100 -1.79 -12.84 20.57
C ARG A 100 -1.18 -14.08 19.93
N GLY A 101 0.14 -14.08 19.69
CA GLY A 101 0.82 -15.17 19.01
C GLY A 101 0.46 -15.30 17.52
N ILE A 102 -0.08 -14.23 16.90
CA ILE A 102 -0.37 -14.18 15.48
C ILE A 102 0.94 -13.91 14.73
N PRO A 103 1.38 -14.79 13.81
CA PRO A 103 2.56 -14.53 12.99
C PRO A 103 2.38 -13.27 12.14
N ALA A 104 3.26 -12.30 12.34
CA ALA A 104 3.36 -11.06 11.57
C ALA A 104 4.80 -10.83 11.11
N GLN A 105 4.98 -10.29 9.90
CA GLN A 105 6.30 -9.98 9.33
C GLN A 105 6.20 -8.86 8.30
N GLY A 106 6.95 -7.77 8.52
CA GLY A 106 7.16 -6.75 7.51
C GLY A 106 8.01 -7.26 6.34
N ARG A 107 7.66 -6.86 5.11
CA ARG A 107 8.35 -7.24 3.86
C ARG A 107 8.80 -6.01 3.07
N GLY A 108 9.48 -6.26 1.94
CA GLY A 108 9.93 -5.20 1.04
C GLY A 108 11.08 -4.38 1.62
N SER A 109 11.10 -3.09 1.32
CA SER A 109 12.18 -2.18 1.73
C SER A 109 12.19 -1.92 3.24
N ALA A 110 11.09 -2.11 3.96
CA ALA A 110 11.03 -1.95 5.42
C ALA A 110 12.08 -2.82 6.17
N ALA A 111 12.50 -3.96 5.58
CA ALA A 111 13.56 -4.80 6.13
C ALA A 111 14.94 -4.12 6.21
N ASN A 112 15.13 -2.99 5.52
CA ASN A 112 16.39 -2.25 5.53
C ASN A 112 16.52 -1.27 6.72
N SER A 113 15.47 -1.10 7.54
CA SER A 113 15.46 -0.16 8.65
C SER A 113 15.76 -0.86 9.97
N VAL A 114 16.76 -0.35 10.71
CA VAL A 114 17.04 -0.81 12.07
C VAL A 114 15.89 -0.43 13.01
N VAL A 115 15.23 0.71 12.79
CA VAL A 115 14.03 1.09 13.54
C VAL A 115 12.93 0.04 13.37
N ALA A 116 12.64 -0.38 12.13
CA ALA A 116 11.64 -1.43 11.88
C ALA A 116 12.02 -2.78 12.53
N TYR A 117 13.31 -3.14 12.52
CA TYR A 117 13.80 -4.35 13.18
C TYR A 117 13.66 -4.30 14.71
N LEU A 118 14.01 -3.17 15.33
CA LEU A 118 13.96 -2.97 16.78
C LEU A 118 12.54 -2.93 17.34
N LEU A 119 11.59 -2.48 16.52
CA LEU A 119 10.16 -2.46 16.82
C LEU A 119 9.46 -3.81 16.57
N ASP A 120 10.21 -4.86 16.22
CA ASP A 120 9.64 -6.16 15.83
C ASP A 120 8.71 -6.09 14.61
N ILE A 121 8.76 -5.02 13.81
CA ILE A 121 8.03 -4.95 12.54
C ILE A 121 8.66 -5.91 11.53
N THR A 122 9.99 -5.97 11.49
CA THR A 122 10.75 -6.90 10.64
C THR A 122 11.65 -7.80 11.50
N ARG A 123 11.92 -9.01 11.02
CA ARG A 123 12.82 -9.97 11.68
C ARG A 123 14.26 -9.98 11.15
N VAL A 124 14.56 -9.20 10.11
CA VAL A 124 15.88 -9.18 9.48
C VAL A 124 16.70 -8.06 10.09
N ASP A 125 17.88 -8.38 10.63
CA ASP A 125 18.83 -7.37 11.11
C ASP A 125 19.53 -6.70 9.91
N PRO A 126 19.20 -5.44 9.58
CA PRO A 126 19.77 -4.78 8.42
C PRO A 126 21.28 -4.53 8.56
N ILE A 127 21.78 -4.42 9.79
CA ILE A 127 23.19 -4.12 10.05
C ILE A 127 24.06 -5.36 9.84
N ALA A 128 23.56 -6.52 10.26
CA ALA A 128 24.22 -7.81 10.02
C ALA A 128 24.25 -8.16 8.53
N HIS A 129 23.20 -7.77 7.79
CA HIS A 129 23.06 -8.05 6.36
C HIS A 129 23.54 -6.91 5.44
N ASN A 130 24.07 -5.82 5.99
CA ASN A 130 24.50 -4.62 5.27
C ASN A 130 23.43 -4.07 4.30
N LEU A 131 22.19 -4.02 4.76
CA LEU A 131 21.07 -3.45 4.03
C LEU A 131 21.10 -1.92 4.12
N LEU A 132 20.63 -1.26 3.06
CA LEU A 132 20.72 0.20 2.92
C LEU A 132 19.38 0.86 3.27
N PHE A 133 19.37 1.64 4.35
CA PHE A 133 18.18 2.36 4.84
C PHE A 133 17.60 3.32 3.82
N GLU A 134 18.44 4.00 3.03
CA GLU A 134 18.01 5.00 2.04
C GLU A 134 17.20 4.41 0.88
N ARG A 135 17.21 3.08 0.71
CA ARG A 135 16.31 2.40 -0.23
C ARG A 135 14.87 2.29 0.30
N PHE A 136 14.69 2.44 1.61
CA PHE A 136 13.40 2.44 2.27
C PHE A 136 12.89 3.86 2.46
N LEU A 137 13.70 4.72 3.08
CA LEU A 137 13.33 6.10 3.36
C LEU A 137 14.51 7.02 3.12
N SER A 138 14.30 8.05 2.30
CA SER A 138 15.27 9.13 2.08
C SER A 138 14.56 10.49 2.12
N GLU A 139 15.27 11.52 2.55
CA GLU A 139 14.73 12.89 2.62
C GLU A 139 14.42 13.48 1.23
N GLU A 140 15.08 12.97 0.19
CA GLU A 140 14.90 13.42 -1.19
C GLU A 140 13.74 12.71 -1.90
N ALA A 141 13.15 11.67 -1.28
CA ALA A 141 12.05 10.93 -1.87
C ALA A 141 10.75 11.75 -1.84
N ASN A 142 10.13 11.93 -3.02
CA ASN A 142 8.82 12.58 -3.15
C ASN A 142 7.65 11.63 -2.84
N THR A 143 7.89 10.44 -2.29
CA THR A 143 6.88 9.41 -2.07
C THR A 143 6.94 8.87 -0.65
N MET A 144 5.77 8.72 -0.02
CA MET A 144 5.63 8.05 1.27
C MET A 144 6.17 6.61 1.19
N PRO A 145 6.99 6.18 2.17
CA PRO A 145 7.47 4.80 2.20
C PRO A 145 6.32 3.84 2.52
N ASP A 146 6.41 2.62 2.01
CA ASP A 146 5.43 1.57 2.25
C ASP A 146 6.01 0.50 3.19
N ILE A 147 5.35 0.30 4.34
CA ILE A 147 5.63 -0.78 5.29
C ILE A 147 4.53 -1.82 5.17
N ASP A 148 4.73 -2.72 4.21
CA ASP A 148 3.89 -3.88 4.00
C ASP A 148 4.10 -4.92 5.11
N VAL A 149 3.03 -5.32 5.80
CA VAL A 149 3.07 -6.39 6.82
C VAL A 149 2.24 -7.59 6.39
N ASP A 150 2.87 -8.76 6.38
CA ASP A 150 2.22 -10.05 6.18
C ASP A 150 1.71 -10.58 7.53
N PHE A 151 0.44 -11.00 7.57
CA PHE A 151 -0.18 -11.67 8.72
C PHE A 151 -0.64 -13.07 8.32
N SER A 152 -0.70 -13.99 9.28
CA SER A 152 -1.31 -15.31 9.06
C SER A 152 -2.74 -15.19 8.53
N THR A 153 -3.05 -15.90 7.43
CA THR A 153 -4.38 -15.88 6.79
C THR A 153 -5.50 -16.22 7.76
N ASP A 154 -5.26 -17.19 8.65
CA ASP A 154 -6.27 -17.70 9.58
C ASP A 154 -6.66 -16.68 10.66
N HIS A 155 -5.79 -15.70 10.93
CA HIS A 155 -5.95 -14.69 11.98
C HIS A 155 -6.01 -13.25 11.45
N ARG A 156 -5.99 -13.09 10.12
CA ARG A 156 -6.00 -11.76 9.48
C ARG A 156 -7.21 -10.93 9.89
N GLU A 157 -8.36 -11.57 10.05
CA GLU A 157 -9.59 -10.90 10.46
C GLU A 157 -9.46 -10.28 11.86
N GLU A 158 -8.78 -10.94 12.80
CA GLU A 158 -8.58 -10.41 14.16
C GLU A 158 -7.77 -9.13 14.17
N VAL A 159 -6.78 -9.03 13.28
CA VAL A 159 -5.96 -7.82 13.11
C VAL A 159 -6.74 -6.72 12.41
N ILE A 160 -7.60 -7.07 11.45
CA ILE A 160 -8.51 -6.11 10.80
C ILE A 160 -9.44 -5.53 11.86
N GLN A 161 -10.14 -6.36 12.65
CA GLN A 161 -11.05 -5.90 13.68
C GLN A 161 -10.36 -5.00 14.71
N TYR A 162 -9.11 -5.31 15.09
CA TYR A 162 -8.31 -4.42 15.94
C TYR A 162 -8.12 -3.02 15.35
N VAL A 163 -7.82 -2.93 14.05
CA VAL A 163 -7.63 -1.65 13.37
C VAL A 163 -8.96 -0.87 13.34
N TYR A 164 -10.08 -1.53 13.05
CA TYR A 164 -11.41 -0.91 13.09
C TYR A 164 -11.78 -0.42 14.49
N ASP A 165 -11.58 -1.23 15.52
CA ASP A 165 -11.86 -0.87 16.92
C ASP A 165 -11.00 0.32 17.37
N LYS A 166 -9.74 0.37 16.93
CA LYS A 166 -8.78 1.40 17.34
C LYS A 166 -9.00 2.74 16.66
N TYR A 167 -9.22 2.75 15.34
CA TYR A 167 -9.28 3.99 14.54
C TYR A 167 -10.73 4.40 14.19
N GLY A 168 -11.70 3.53 14.44
CA GLY A 168 -13.12 3.74 14.18
C GLY A 168 -13.53 3.34 12.76
N GLU A 169 -14.78 2.91 12.62
CA GLU A 169 -15.39 2.52 11.34
C GLU A 169 -15.45 3.68 10.34
N GLU A 170 -15.57 4.92 10.80
CA GLU A 170 -15.63 6.10 9.93
C GLU A 170 -14.27 6.43 9.27
N HIS A 171 -13.17 5.92 9.82
CA HIS A 171 -11.81 6.20 9.36
C HIS A 171 -11.07 4.96 8.83
N THR A 172 -11.72 3.80 8.83
CA THR A 172 -11.13 2.52 8.43
C THR A 172 -11.97 1.87 7.35
N ALA A 173 -11.34 1.43 6.27
CA ALA A 173 -12.02 0.75 5.18
C ALA A 173 -11.13 -0.30 4.51
N MET A 174 -11.77 -1.31 3.93
CA MET A 174 -11.08 -2.26 3.04
C MET A 174 -10.91 -1.66 1.64
N VAL A 175 -9.77 -1.90 1.02
CA VAL A 175 -9.51 -1.52 -0.37
C VAL A 175 -10.19 -2.52 -1.31
N CYS A 176 -10.94 -2.02 -2.29
CA CYS A 176 -11.61 -2.87 -3.28
C CYS A 176 -10.66 -3.30 -4.41
N ASN A 177 -10.93 -4.46 -4.99
CA ASN A 177 -10.29 -4.91 -6.22
C ASN A 177 -11.24 -4.69 -7.39
N VAL A 178 -10.82 -3.89 -8.38
CA VAL A 178 -11.56 -3.72 -9.64
C VAL A 178 -11.19 -4.85 -10.59
N VAL A 179 -12.10 -5.82 -10.79
CA VAL A 179 -11.89 -6.95 -11.69
C VAL A 179 -12.19 -6.52 -13.12
N THR A 180 -11.18 -6.58 -13.99
CA THR A 180 -11.29 -6.25 -15.42
C THR A 180 -11.20 -7.50 -16.29
N PHE A 181 -11.73 -7.39 -17.52
CA PHE A 181 -11.59 -8.46 -18.51
C PHE A 181 -10.12 -8.67 -18.86
N ARG A 182 -9.65 -9.90 -18.68
CA ARG A 182 -8.40 -10.42 -19.26
C ARG A 182 -8.69 -11.10 -20.59
N ALA A 183 -7.66 -11.29 -21.40
CA ALA A 183 -7.77 -11.85 -22.76
C ALA A 183 -8.70 -13.09 -22.85
N ARG A 184 -8.43 -14.11 -22.03
CA ARG A 184 -9.21 -15.36 -22.02
C ARG A 184 -10.67 -15.16 -21.58
N SER A 185 -10.93 -14.33 -20.57
CA SER A 185 -12.29 -14.03 -20.13
C SER A 185 -13.04 -13.19 -21.17
N ALA A 186 -12.36 -12.25 -21.82
CA ALA A 186 -12.94 -11.41 -22.86
C ALA A 186 -13.42 -12.26 -24.05
N VAL A 187 -12.57 -13.17 -24.56
CA VAL A 187 -12.93 -14.06 -25.67
C VAL A 187 -14.08 -14.98 -25.30
N ARG A 188 -14.07 -15.57 -24.10
CA ARG A 188 -15.17 -16.43 -23.65
C ARG A 188 -16.49 -15.67 -23.53
N ASP A 189 -16.49 -14.50 -22.89
CA ASP A 189 -17.74 -13.79 -22.59
C ASP A 189 -18.32 -13.09 -23.82
N VAL A 190 -17.48 -12.45 -24.65
CA VAL A 190 -17.90 -11.87 -25.94
C VAL A 190 -18.37 -12.96 -26.89
N GLY A 191 -17.60 -14.04 -27.01
CA GLY A 191 -17.95 -15.16 -27.88
C GLY A 191 -19.25 -15.85 -27.46
N LYS A 192 -19.50 -15.96 -26.15
CA LYS A 192 -20.78 -16.46 -25.63
C LYS A 192 -21.93 -15.52 -25.99
N ALA A 193 -21.75 -14.20 -25.86
CA ALA A 193 -22.76 -13.21 -26.25
C ALA A 193 -23.09 -13.26 -27.76
N LEU A 194 -22.10 -13.60 -28.59
CA LEU A 194 -22.26 -13.80 -30.04
C LEU A 194 -22.83 -15.18 -30.42
N GLY A 195 -23.07 -16.07 -29.45
CA GLY A 195 -23.69 -17.38 -29.68
C GLY A 195 -22.73 -18.50 -30.08
N PHE A 196 -21.42 -18.34 -29.90
CA PHE A 196 -20.46 -19.39 -30.20
C PHE A 196 -20.52 -20.55 -29.19
N PRO A 197 -20.32 -21.81 -29.62
CA PRO A 197 -20.29 -22.96 -28.70
C PRO A 197 -19.13 -22.88 -27.68
N LEU A 198 -19.42 -23.24 -26.43
CA LEU A 198 -18.42 -23.23 -25.34
C LEU A 198 -17.13 -24.02 -25.65
N PRO A 199 -17.16 -25.20 -26.31
CA PRO A 199 -15.93 -25.92 -26.65
C PRO A 199 -14.99 -25.13 -27.56
N LEU A 200 -15.55 -24.41 -28.55
CA LEU A 200 -14.79 -23.57 -29.46
C LEU A 200 -14.17 -22.38 -28.71
N LEU A 201 -14.94 -21.75 -27.82
CA LEU A 201 -14.47 -20.64 -27.01
C LEU A 201 -13.37 -21.04 -26.03
N ASP A 202 -13.44 -22.25 -25.47
CA ASP A 202 -12.38 -22.76 -24.60
C ASP A 202 -11.09 -23.04 -25.36
N GLN A 203 -11.19 -23.58 -26.59
CA GLN A 203 -10.03 -23.75 -27.47
C GLN A 203 -9.41 -22.41 -27.85
N ALA A 204 -10.22 -21.45 -28.32
CA ALA A 204 -9.76 -20.11 -28.67
C ALA A 204 -9.10 -19.40 -27.48
N ALA A 205 -9.71 -19.44 -26.30
CA ALA A 205 -9.15 -18.83 -25.11
C ALA A 205 -7.84 -19.49 -24.64
N LYS A 206 -7.66 -20.80 -24.85
CA LYS A 206 -6.41 -21.51 -24.50
C LYS A 206 -5.27 -21.23 -25.47
N ALA A 207 -5.59 -20.92 -26.72
CA ALA A 207 -4.60 -20.57 -27.75
C ALA A 207 -3.91 -19.22 -27.48
N LEU A 208 -4.52 -18.36 -26.65
CA LEU A 208 -3.95 -17.08 -26.25
C LEU A 208 -2.85 -17.27 -25.18
N ASP A 209 -1.68 -16.69 -25.44
CA ASP A 209 -0.53 -16.52 -24.55
C ASP A 209 -0.39 -15.06 -24.07
N THR A 210 -1.45 -14.25 -24.19
CA THR A 210 -1.52 -12.92 -23.57
C THR A 210 -2.45 -12.85 -22.36
N ARG A 211 -2.12 -11.96 -21.42
CA ARG A 211 -3.01 -11.56 -20.33
C ARG A 211 -3.86 -10.34 -20.70
N LYS A 212 -3.39 -9.49 -21.62
CA LYS A 212 -4.02 -8.20 -21.95
C LYS A 212 -5.15 -8.41 -22.95
N ALA A 213 -6.37 -7.98 -22.60
CA ALA A 213 -7.50 -8.07 -23.52
C ALA A 213 -7.29 -7.28 -24.82
N SER A 214 -6.59 -6.15 -24.76
CA SER A 214 -6.29 -5.31 -25.92
C SER A 214 -5.32 -5.96 -26.93
N ALA A 215 -4.60 -7.01 -26.55
CA ALA A 215 -3.61 -7.68 -27.40
C ALA A 215 -4.16 -8.96 -28.06
N VAL A 216 -5.45 -9.23 -27.91
CA VAL A 216 -6.09 -10.44 -28.45
C VAL A 216 -6.09 -10.43 -29.98
N GLU A 217 -6.32 -9.28 -30.60
CA GLU A 217 -6.32 -9.12 -32.05
C GLU A 217 -4.95 -9.49 -32.64
N ASP A 218 -3.89 -8.83 -32.18
CA ASP A 218 -2.50 -9.08 -32.59
C ASP A 218 -2.09 -10.55 -32.44
N GLU A 219 -2.60 -11.24 -31.41
CA GLU A 219 -2.25 -12.62 -31.13
C GLU A 219 -3.02 -13.60 -32.01
N LEU A 220 -4.30 -13.36 -32.28
CA LEU A 220 -5.10 -14.17 -33.19
C LEU A 220 -4.60 -14.05 -34.64
N GLU A 221 -4.08 -12.89 -35.04
CA GLU A 221 -3.45 -12.71 -36.36
C GLU A 221 -2.18 -13.54 -36.53
N ARG A 222 -1.43 -13.83 -35.45
CA ARG A 222 -0.21 -14.64 -35.50
C ARG A 222 -0.46 -16.15 -35.58
N VAL A 223 -1.70 -16.58 -35.31
CA VAL A 223 -2.10 -17.99 -35.28
C VAL A 223 -2.71 -18.42 -36.63
N ASN A 224 -2.99 -17.48 -37.54
CA ASN A 224 -3.37 -17.72 -38.93
C ASN A 224 -2.16 -17.70 -39.88
#